data_AF-A0A7C3KTV0-F1
#
_entry.id   AF-A0A7C3KTV0-F1
#
_cell.length_a   1.000
_cell.length_b   1.000
_cell.length_c   1.000
_cell.angle_alpha   90.00
_cell.angle_beta   90.00
_cell.angle_gamma   90.00
#
_symmetry.space_group_name_H-M   'P 1'
#
loop_
_entity.id
_entity.type
_entity.pdbx_description
1 polymer ?
#
loop_
_entity_poly.entity_id
_entity_poly.type
_entity_poly.pdbx_seq_one_letter_code
_entity_poly.pdbx_strand_id
1 'polypeptide(L)'
;MRPGSKAWKKFMAKLYGIGASIVIIGALFKIQHWPMAGLFLIIGLSTEAVIFFFSAFEPIHEEIDWSLVYPELAGMHGEGDEQQAAIEDEKSAVETLDKMLEEAKIGPELINSLGSGLQNLSDTTSKLS
;
A
#
# COMPACT_ATOMS: atom_id res chain seq x y z
N MET A 1 -25.05 14.02 11.29
CA MET A 1 -24.18 14.26 10.12
C MET A 1 -24.31 13.06 9.20
N ARG A 2 -24.38 13.22 7.87
CA ARG A 2 -24.51 12.08 6.96
C ARG A 2 -23.16 11.35 6.84
N PRO A 3 -23.10 10.01 6.99
CA PRO A 3 -21.89 9.25 6.70
C PRO A 3 -21.47 9.54 5.24
N GLY A 4 -20.18 9.81 5.02
CA GLY A 4 -19.61 10.14 3.70
C GLY A 4 -19.50 11.63 3.34
N SER A 5 -20.04 12.57 4.15
CA SER A 5 -19.84 14.00 3.88
C SER A 5 -18.38 14.45 4.10
N LYS A 6 -17.89 15.46 3.37
CA LYS A 6 -16.53 16.03 3.56
C LYS A 6 -16.26 16.45 5.01
N ALA A 7 -17.29 16.94 5.71
CA ALA A 7 -17.21 17.29 7.12
C ALA A 7 -17.10 16.05 8.04
N TRP A 8 -17.77 14.95 7.69
CA TRP A 8 -17.65 13.67 8.38
C TRP A 8 -16.25 13.08 8.24
N LYS A 9 -15.70 13.03 7.03
CA LYS A 9 -14.32 12.55 6.78
C LYS A 9 -13.28 13.36 7.58
N LYS A 10 -13.39 14.69 7.57
CA LYS A 10 -12.51 15.57 8.37
C LYS A 10 -12.67 15.37 9.88
N PHE A 11 -13.88 15.09 10.34
CA PHE A 11 -14.15 14.79 11.74
C PHE A 11 -13.52 13.44 12.13
N MET A 12 -13.71 12.40 11.33
CA MET A 12 -13.14 11.07 11.58
C MET A 12 -11.61 11.08 11.58
N ALA A 13 -10.97 11.76 10.62
CA ALA A 13 -9.52 11.94 10.61
C ALA A 13 -9.00 12.57 11.93
N LYS A 14 -9.73 13.54 12.47
CA LYS A 14 -9.40 14.17 13.76
C LYS A 14 -9.68 13.22 14.93
N LEU A 15 -10.76 12.43 14.88
CA LEU A 15 -11.11 11.46 15.91
C LEU A 15 -10.05 10.37 16.04
N TYR A 16 -9.60 9.80 14.92
CA TYR A 16 -8.52 8.81 14.89
C TYR A 16 -7.21 9.40 15.45
N GLY A 17 -6.84 10.63 15.04
CA GLY A 17 -5.65 11.29 15.57
C GLY A 17 -5.69 11.58 17.07
N ILE A 18 -6.86 11.98 17.60
CA ILE A 18 -7.06 12.18 19.04
C ILE A 18 -7.01 10.84 19.78
N GLY A 19 -7.68 9.79 19.27
CA GLY A 19 -7.65 8.45 19.85
C GLY A 19 -6.22 7.91 19.98
N ALA A 20 -5.47 7.93 18.89
CA ALA A 20 -4.08 7.48 18.85
C ALA A 20 -3.20 8.22 19.85
N SER A 21 -3.40 9.54 20.02
CA SER A 21 -2.63 10.33 21.00
C SER A 21 -2.82 9.84 22.44
N ILE A 22 -4.06 9.47 22.82
CA ILE A 22 -4.39 8.98 24.17
C ILE A 22 -3.75 7.60 24.39
N VAL A 23 -3.76 6.73 23.38
CA VAL A 23 -3.13 5.40 23.43
C VAL A 23 -1.63 5.52 23.60
N ILE A 24 -0.98 6.39 22.83
CA ILE A 24 0.47 6.62 22.90
C ILE A 24 0.85 7.11 24.30
N ILE A 25 0.06 7.99 24.91
CA ILE A 25 0.28 8.43 26.31
C ILE A 25 0.14 7.24 27.28
N GLY A 26 -0.89 6.40 27.11
CA GLY A 26 -1.05 5.19 27.93
C GLY A 26 0.12 4.21 27.80
N ALA A 27 0.60 3.99 26.58
CA ALA A 27 1.78 3.17 26.29
C ALA A 27 3.05 3.78 26.90
N LEU A 28 3.22 5.11 26.81
CA LEU A 28 4.34 5.83 27.42
C LEU A 28 4.39 5.62 28.93
N PHE A 29 3.25 5.73 29.63
CA PHE A 29 3.18 5.48 31.06
C PHE A 29 3.54 4.01 31.39
N LYS A 30 3.14 3.06 30.53
CA LYS A 30 3.45 1.65 30.70
C LYS A 30 4.95 1.37 30.57
N ILE A 31 5.64 1.94 29.58
CA ILE A 31 7.09 1.74 29.40
C ILE A 31 7.91 2.45 30.49
N GLN A 32 7.47 3.64 30.94
CA GLN A 32 8.16 4.41 31.97
C GLN A 32 7.88 3.91 33.40
N HIS A 33 7.00 2.91 33.57
CA HIS A 33 6.60 2.35 34.87
C HIS A 33 6.05 3.42 35.85
N TRP A 34 5.45 4.47 35.32
CA TRP A 34 4.86 5.52 36.14
C TRP A 34 3.63 4.99 36.91
N PRO A 35 3.34 5.57 38.10
CA PRO A 35 2.13 5.22 38.82
C PRO A 35 0.90 5.45 37.93
N MET A 36 -0.13 4.62 38.10
CA MET A 36 -1.36 4.63 37.27
C MET A 36 -1.19 4.20 35.81
N ALA A 37 -0.03 3.65 35.41
CA ALA A 37 0.18 3.17 34.04
C ALA A 37 -0.91 2.20 33.53
N GLY A 38 -1.38 1.29 34.38
CA GLY A 38 -2.48 0.39 34.03
C GLY A 38 -3.77 1.13 33.70
N LEU A 39 -4.11 2.16 34.47
CA LEU A 39 -5.33 2.95 34.26
C LEU A 39 -5.26 3.75 32.95
N PHE A 40 -4.15 4.45 32.69
CA PHE A 40 -3.99 5.20 31.43
C PHE A 40 -3.98 4.29 30.21
N LEU A 41 -3.39 3.10 30.31
CA LEU A 41 -3.38 2.12 29.24
C LEU A 41 -4.78 1.55 28.97
N ILE A 42 -5.56 1.25 30.02
CA ILE A 42 -6.96 0.84 29.87
C ILE A 42 -7.78 1.94 29.20
N ILE A 43 -7.62 3.21 29.59
CA ILE A 43 -8.33 4.33 28.97
C ILE A 43 -7.97 4.46 27.48
N GLY A 44 -6.68 4.40 27.15
CA GLY A 44 -6.23 4.47 25.76
C GLY A 44 -6.79 3.35 24.89
N LEU A 45 -6.63 2.10 25.32
CA LEU A 45 -7.12 0.94 24.57
C LEU A 45 -8.65 0.90 24.49
N SER A 46 -9.37 1.32 25.55
CA SER A 46 -10.83 1.40 25.51
C SER A 46 -11.30 2.48 24.53
N THR A 47 -10.56 3.60 24.43
CA THR A 47 -10.86 4.65 23.46
C THR A 47 -10.73 4.12 22.03
N GLU A 48 -9.66 3.39 21.73
CA GLU A 48 -9.50 2.73 20.41
C GLU A 48 -10.58 1.71 20.13
N ALA A 49 -10.93 0.86 21.11
CA ALA A 49 -11.97 -0.14 20.92
C ALA A 49 -13.30 0.50 20.49
N VAL A 50 -13.64 1.67 21.06
CA VAL A 50 -14.84 2.42 20.67
C VAL A 50 -14.69 3.03 19.27
N ILE A 51 -13.54 3.62 18.96
CA ILE A 51 -13.29 4.22 17.64
C ILE A 51 -13.36 3.15 16.53
N PHE A 52 -12.68 2.02 16.70
CA PHE A 52 -12.72 0.90 15.76
C PHE A 52 -14.12 0.30 15.60
N PHE A 53 -14.88 0.22 16.69
CA PHE A 53 -16.26 -0.24 16.61
C PHE A 53 -17.11 0.66 15.71
N PHE A 54 -16.95 1.98 15.82
CA PHE A 54 -17.69 2.93 14.97
C PHE A 54 -17.11 3.05 13.55
N SER A 55 -15.81 2.82 13.34
CA SER A 55 -15.18 2.84 12.01
C SER A 55 -15.70 1.74 11.10
N ALA A 56 -16.12 0.59 11.67
CA ALA A 56 -16.73 -0.50 10.90
C ALA A 56 -18.02 -0.10 10.15
N PHE A 57 -18.64 1.03 10.52
CA PHE A 57 -19.82 1.57 9.85
C PHE A 57 -19.49 2.72 8.87
N GLU A 58 -18.20 3.04 8.66
CA GLU A 58 -17.77 4.06 7.71
C GLU A 58 -17.79 3.49 6.28
N PRO A 59 -18.34 4.22 5.28
CA PRO A 59 -18.29 3.76 3.89
C PRO A 59 -16.83 3.61 3.43
N ILE A 60 -16.56 2.57 2.64
CA ILE A 60 -15.25 2.24 2.08
C ILE A 60 -14.65 3.50 1.44
N HIS A 61 -13.39 3.77 1.75
CA HIS A 61 -12.68 4.89 1.17
C HIS A 61 -12.46 4.60 -0.31
N GLU A 62 -13.15 5.32 -1.20
CA GLU A 62 -12.83 5.30 -2.63
C GLU A 62 -11.40 5.79 -2.81
N GLU A 63 -10.52 4.90 -3.28
CA GLU A 63 -9.16 5.26 -3.63
C GLU A 63 -9.17 6.16 -4.87
N ILE A 64 -8.23 7.12 -4.89
CA ILE A 64 -8.05 8.00 -6.04
C ILE A 64 -7.45 7.15 -7.15
N ASP A 65 -8.14 7.08 -8.29
CA ASP A 65 -7.66 6.34 -9.45
C ASP A 65 -6.42 7.03 -10.07
N TRP A 66 -5.24 6.61 -9.64
CA TRP A 66 -3.95 7.14 -10.12
C TRP A 66 -3.67 6.77 -11.59
N SER A 67 -4.42 5.82 -12.16
CA SER A 67 -4.32 5.46 -13.57
C SER A 67 -4.71 6.60 -14.50
N LEU A 68 -5.51 7.56 -14.00
CA LEU A 68 -5.92 8.74 -14.76
C LEU A 68 -4.73 9.67 -15.11
N VAL A 69 -3.67 9.65 -14.29
CA VAL A 69 -2.48 10.50 -14.45
C VAL A 69 -1.27 9.68 -14.92
N TYR A 70 -1.19 8.42 -14.50
CA TYR A 70 -0.12 7.49 -14.85
C TYR A 70 -0.74 6.19 -15.38
N PRO A 71 -1.07 6.12 -16.67
CA PRO A 71 -1.72 4.94 -17.25
C PRO A 71 -0.88 3.66 -17.13
N GLU A 72 0.44 3.78 -16.91
CA GLU A 72 1.33 2.64 -16.65
C GLU A 72 1.11 1.96 -15.28
N LEU A 73 0.36 2.60 -14.38
CA LEU A 73 -0.05 2.02 -13.09
C LEU A 73 -1.49 1.45 -13.16
N ALA A 74 -2.16 1.58 -14.31
CA ALA A 74 -3.45 0.94 -14.54
C ALA A 74 -3.28 -0.59 -14.46
N GLY A 75 -3.93 -1.24 -13.50
CA GLY A 75 -3.82 -2.68 -13.25
C GLY A 75 -2.87 -3.08 -12.12
N MET A 76 -1.97 -2.19 -11.69
CA MET A 76 -1.08 -2.44 -10.54
C MET A 76 -1.73 -1.96 -9.23
N HIS A 77 -2.94 -2.43 -8.90
CA HIS A 77 -3.49 -2.18 -7.56
C HIS A 77 -2.56 -2.85 -6.53
N GLY A 78 -2.00 -2.03 -5.65
CA GLY A 78 -1.05 -2.45 -4.64
C GLY A 78 -1.66 -3.54 -3.73
N GLU A 79 -0.82 -4.49 -3.36
CA GLU A 79 -1.11 -5.64 -2.50
C GLU A 79 -1.48 -5.27 -1.03
N GLY A 80 -2.24 -4.21 -0.80
CA GLY A 80 -2.68 -3.80 0.53
C GLY A 80 -4.19 -3.67 0.57
N ASP A 81 -4.86 -4.70 1.08
CA ASP A 81 -6.30 -4.78 1.32
C ASP A 81 -7.18 -5.01 0.09
N GLU A 82 -7.18 -6.25 -0.41
CA GLU A 82 -8.44 -6.94 -0.71
C GLU A 82 -8.24 -8.46 -0.74
N GLN A 83 -8.76 -9.08 0.31
CA GLN A 83 -8.99 -10.51 0.36
C GLN A 83 -10.07 -10.83 -0.68
N GLN A 84 -9.68 -11.58 -1.74
CA GLN A 84 -10.49 -12.13 -2.85
C GLN A 84 -10.34 -11.44 -4.21
N ALA A 85 -9.28 -11.78 -4.93
CA ALA A 85 -9.33 -12.09 -6.37
C ALA A 85 -8.02 -12.76 -6.78
N ALA A 86 -7.81 -14.00 -6.33
CA ALA A 86 -6.70 -14.79 -6.80
C ALA A 86 -6.97 -15.27 -8.24
N ILE A 87 -5.91 -15.20 -9.06
CA ILE A 87 -5.69 -15.91 -10.32
C ILE A 87 -6.28 -15.24 -11.56
N GLU A 88 -5.61 -14.22 -12.12
CA GLU A 88 -5.61 -14.01 -13.58
C GLU A 88 -4.49 -13.08 -14.11
N ASP A 89 -3.81 -12.30 -13.26
CA ASP A 89 -3.03 -11.14 -13.74
C ASP A 89 -1.54 -11.37 -14.06
N GLU A 90 -0.98 -12.54 -13.74
CA GLU A 90 0.44 -12.82 -14.09
C GLU A 90 0.63 -13.04 -15.60
N LYS A 91 -0.44 -13.48 -16.29
CA LYS A 91 -0.43 -13.63 -17.76
C LYS A 91 -0.48 -12.30 -18.49
N SER A 92 -1.08 -11.27 -17.88
CA SER A 92 -1.29 -9.96 -18.50
C SER A 92 0.04 -9.24 -18.79
N ALA A 93 0.97 -9.25 -17.84
CA ALA A 93 2.29 -8.66 -18.02
C ALA A 93 3.12 -9.38 -19.09
N VAL A 94 3.14 -10.72 -19.07
CA VAL A 94 3.88 -11.54 -20.06
C VAL A 94 3.26 -11.40 -21.46
N GLU A 95 1.93 -11.39 -21.57
CA GLU A 95 1.21 -11.21 -22.84
C GLU A 95 1.40 -9.79 -23.41
N THR A 96 1.54 -8.78 -22.55
CA THR A 96 1.84 -7.39 -22.96
C THR A 96 3.27 -7.26 -23.48
N LEU A 97 4.23 -7.94 -22.83
CA LEU A 97 5.60 -8.03 -23.33
C LEU A 97 5.66 -8.76 -24.68
N ASP A 98 4.92 -9.86 -24.84
CA ASP A 98 4.84 -10.61 -26.10
C ASP A 98 4.24 -9.74 -27.23
N LYS A 99 3.18 -8.97 -26.96
CA LYS A 99 2.59 -8.02 -27.92
C LYS A 99 3.56 -6.89 -28.29
N MET A 100 4.31 -6.37 -27.32
CA MET A 100 5.32 -5.34 -27.60
C MET A 100 6.51 -5.88 -28.41
N LEU A 101 6.91 -7.13 -28.18
CA LEU A 101 7.95 -7.81 -28.96
C LEU A 101 7.51 -8.09 -30.40
N GLU A 102 6.24 -8.44 -30.59
CA GLU A 102 5.61 -8.67 -31.90
C GLU A 102 5.44 -7.36 -32.69
N GLU A 103 4.95 -6.29 -32.03
CA GLU A 103 4.71 -4.98 -32.65
C GLU A 103 6.01 -4.27 -33.04
N ALA A 104 7.06 -4.38 -32.22
CA ALA A 104 8.36 -3.77 -32.49
C ALA A 104 9.23 -4.54 -33.52
N LYS A 105 8.71 -5.64 -34.13
CA LYS A 105 9.44 -6.52 -35.07
C LYS A 105 10.84 -6.89 -34.58
N ILE A 106 10.96 -7.26 -33.31
CA ILE A 106 12.24 -7.64 -32.71
C ILE A 106 12.64 -9.01 -33.27
N GLY A 107 13.48 -9.03 -34.30
CA GLY A 107 14.02 -10.26 -34.87
C GLY A 107 14.98 -10.99 -33.91
N PRO A 108 15.31 -12.27 -34.18
CA PRO A 108 16.21 -13.07 -33.34
C PRO A 108 17.61 -12.46 -33.19
N GLU A 109 18.03 -11.61 -34.13
CA GLU A 109 19.31 -10.89 -34.07
C GLU A 109 19.36 -9.86 -32.93
N LEU A 110 18.28 -9.11 -32.70
CA LEU A 110 18.21 -8.08 -31.66
C LEU A 110 18.18 -8.69 -30.26
N ILE A 111 17.47 -9.81 -30.07
CA ILE A 111 17.46 -10.59 -28.82
C ILE A 111 18.86 -11.09 -28.47
N ASN A 112 19.58 -11.62 -29.46
CA ASN A 112 20.97 -12.06 -29.29
C ASN A 112 21.91 -10.90 -28.96
N SER A 113 21.71 -9.72 -29.57
CA SER A 113 22.50 -8.52 -29.29
C SER A 113 22.28 -7.99 -27.86
N LEU A 114 21.04 -8.04 -27.37
CA LEU A 114 20.67 -7.62 -26.01
C LEU A 114 21.21 -8.59 -24.96
N GLY A 115 21.10 -9.90 -25.21
CA GLY A 115 21.69 -10.93 -24.37
C GLY A 115 23.21 -10.78 -24.26
N SER A 116 23.88 -10.55 -25.39
CA SER A 116 25.33 -10.28 -25.43
C SER A 116 25.70 -9.01 -24.65
N GLY A 117 24.89 -7.95 -24.74
CA GLY A 117 25.09 -6.70 -23.99
C GLY A 117 24.97 -6.88 -22.47
N LEU A 118 23.94 -7.61 -22.01
CA LEU A 118 23.76 -7.94 -20.59
C LEU A 118 24.90 -8.83 -20.07
N GLN A 119 25.39 -9.76 -20.88
CA GLN A 119 26.50 -10.65 -20.51
C GLN A 119 27.82 -9.88 -20.39
N ASN A 120 28.11 -8.96 -21.32
CA ASN A 120 29.26 -8.06 -21.24
C ASN A 120 29.19 -7.11 -20.02
N LEU A 121 27.99 -6.65 -19.65
CA LEU A 121 27.77 -5.85 -18.45
C LEU A 121 28.03 -6.67 -17.17
N SER A 122 27.53 -7.91 -17.14
CA SER A 122 27.77 -8.86 -16.04
C SER A 122 29.26 -9.17 -15.88
N ASP A 123 29.96 -9.41 -16.99
CA ASP A 123 31.41 -9.67 -17.00
C ASP A 123 32.24 -8.44 -16.60
N THR A 124 31.77 -7.23 -16.95
CA THR A 124 32.43 -5.99 -16.53
C THR A 124 32.22 -5.74 -15.04
N THR A 125 31.02 -6.00 -14.53
CA THR A 125 30.67 -5.84 -13.11
C THR A 125 31.37 -6.90 -12.25
N SER A 126 31.47 -8.14 -12.72
CA SER A 126 32.21 -9.20 -12.02
C SER A 126 33.72 -8.97 -11.99
N LYS A 127 34.27 -8.24 -12.97
CA LYS A 127 35.67 -7.77 -12.97
C LYS A 127 35.89 -6.53 -12.10
N LEU A 128 34.83 -5.83 -11.72
CA LEU A 128 34.83 -4.65 -10.84
C LEU A 128 34.58 -5.00 -9.36
N SER A 129 34.06 -6.20 -9.08
CA SER A 129 33.94 -6.80 -7.73
C SER A 129 35.20 -7.52 -7.31
#